data_AF-A0A7Y2DK61-F1
#
_entry.id   AF-A0A7Y2DK61-F1
#
_cell.length_a   1.000
_cell.length_b   1.000
_cell.length_c   1.000
_cell.angle_alpha   90.00
_cell.angle_beta   90.00
_cell.angle_gamma   90.00
#
_symmetry.space_group_name_H-M   'P 1'
#
loop_
_entity.id
_entity.type
_entity.pdbx_description
1 polymer ?
#
loop_
_entity_poly.entity_id
_entity_poly.type
_entity_poly.pdbx_seq_one_letter_code
_entity_poly.pdbx_strand_id
1 'polypeptide(L)'
;MTTKRKIFLAVFTSFLFAFSVVAQKDSRFKSKKNGKITEESEAPIDTLAMDMKGIEQMELMAADSIINDGPLALFKDTESSKYILQDNAEAARLDSLWMKELYEYASLFDEMYEEVLNVKVEPDTANEEAIKHAIPYDLPSDSLRARLTKLNQKTPFNVAYNPSLENVIKSFLTRKRDLMERMLTVSQFYFPLFEQQFDNYDIPLEMKYLSIVESALNPRARSRVGATGLWQFMYSTGRQYKLDVSSYVDERSDPIKATEAACQFLSKLYDIYEDWDLALAAYNSGPGNVNKAIRRSGGYKNYWNLRRYLPRETAGYVPAFLATMYIFEYAEEHDLKIKKVDRPYFETDTVHVKSLITFDQISELAGVGVEELKVLNPSYKLNVIPFIEGKQHTLRLPLYAIGKFVANEEAIYAHVKKELESKESPLPQLVKAAEENRIRYKVRSGDYLGRIAERYGVGVSQIKNWNGLRSNNLRIGQRLTIFPRRIPGSAVASTQGGSSSRSTQSGAKTHTVQSGDSLWTISKKYPGITVENLRQWNGISGKNLKPGTKLKLCECSS
;
A
#
# COMPACT_ATOMS: atom_id res chain seq x y z
N MET A 1 -25.25 60.65 32.65
CA MET A 1 -24.92 62.03 32.28
C MET A 1 -23.87 61.96 31.16
N THR A 2 -24.32 61.88 29.91
CA THR A 2 -24.58 62.98 28.94
C THR A 2 -23.30 63.50 28.27
N THR A 3 -22.97 62.99 27.08
CA THR A 3 -23.32 63.54 25.74
C THR A 3 -22.48 64.74 25.32
N LYS A 4 -21.74 64.63 24.20
CA LYS A 4 -21.77 65.62 23.11
C LYS A 4 -21.39 65.00 21.76
N ARG A 5 -22.38 65.05 20.85
CA ARG A 5 -22.36 64.85 19.40
C ARG A 5 -21.91 66.15 18.69
N LYS A 6 -21.36 66.02 17.46
CA LYS A 6 -21.88 66.55 16.16
C LYS A 6 -20.76 66.41 15.10
N ILE A 7 -20.90 65.57 14.05
CA ILE A 7 -21.67 65.68 12.78
C ILE A 7 -21.01 66.63 11.75
N PHE A 8 -20.67 66.09 10.56
CA PHE A 8 -21.05 66.54 9.19
C PHE A 8 -20.45 65.53 8.15
N LEU A 9 -21.26 64.65 7.51
CA LEU A 9 -21.88 64.72 6.15
C LEU A 9 -20.88 64.36 5.01
N ALA A 10 -20.87 63.18 4.36
CA ALA A 10 -21.81 62.46 3.47
C ALA A 10 -21.88 62.97 2.01
N VAL A 11 -21.36 62.16 1.05
CA VAL A 11 -21.69 62.07 -0.40
C VAL A 11 -21.32 60.64 -0.85
N PHE A 12 -22.23 59.65 -0.88
CA PHE A 12 -22.98 59.11 -2.04
C PHE A 12 -22.19 58.91 -3.34
N THR A 13 -21.99 57.65 -3.79
CA THR A 13 -22.73 57.04 -4.91
C THR A 13 -22.36 55.56 -5.12
N SER A 14 -23.41 54.76 -5.29
CA SER A 14 -23.44 53.34 -5.65
C SER A 14 -23.18 53.15 -7.15
N PHE A 15 -22.51 52.06 -7.56
CA PHE A 15 -22.61 51.57 -8.93
C PHE A 15 -22.70 50.04 -8.95
N LEU A 16 -23.86 49.55 -9.38
CA LEU A 16 -24.12 48.19 -9.83
C LEU A 16 -23.28 47.89 -11.07
N PHE A 17 -22.80 46.66 -11.21
CA PHE A 17 -22.48 46.09 -12.53
C PHE A 17 -23.37 44.87 -12.78
N ALA A 18 -24.37 45.09 -13.63
CA ALA A 18 -24.97 44.06 -14.47
C ALA A 18 -24.42 44.30 -15.88
N PHE A 19 -23.91 43.26 -16.56
CA PHE A 19 -23.81 43.30 -18.01
C PHE A 19 -24.17 41.94 -18.62
N SER A 20 -25.09 42.05 -19.57
CA SER A 20 -25.67 41.00 -20.38
C SER A 20 -24.77 40.59 -21.54
N VAL A 21 -25.02 39.37 -22.01
CA VAL A 21 -24.64 38.75 -23.28
C VAL A 21 -24.86 39.69 -24.48
N VAL A 22 -23.85 39.84 -25.36
CA VAL A 22 -23.99 40.00 -26.83
C VAL A 22 -22.74 39.43 -27.52
N ALA A 23 -22.98 38.69 -28.60
CA ALA A 23 -22.01 38.10 -29.53
C ALA A 23 -21.59 39.05 -30.67
N GLN A 24 -20.35 38.98 -31.18
CA GLN A 24 -20.03 38.88 -32.63
C GLN A 24 -18.52 38.86 -32.95
N LYS A 25 -18.15 37.82 -33.72
CA LYS A 25 -17.29 37.72 -34.94
C LYS A 25 -15.92 38.42 -35.08
N ASP A 26 -14.96 37.57 -35.46
CA ASP A 26 -13.95 37.66 -36.53
C ASP A 26 -13.03 38.89 -36.63
N SER A 27 -11.71 38.69 -36.49
CA SER A 27 -10.81 38.61 -37.66
C SER A 27 -9.30 38.43 -37.33
N ARG A 28 -8.73 37.44 -38.02
CA ARG A 28 -7.36 37.15 -38.50
C ARG A 28 -6.17 38.06 -38.14
N PHE A 29 -5.04 37.37 -37.92
CA PHE A 29 -3.67 37.44 -38.54
C PHE A 29 -2.55 37.46 -37.47
N LYS A 30 -1.36 36.86 -37.59
CA LYS A 30 -0.57 36.14 -38.62
C LYS A 30 0.60 35.50 -37.85
N SER A 31 0.84 34.19 -37.91
CA SER A 31 2.13 33.62 -37.44
C SER A 31 2.94 33.13 -38.63
N LYS A 32 4.22 33.54 -38.68
CA LYS A 32 5.18 33.29 -39.75
C LYS A 32 5.68 31.85 -39.70
N LYS A 33 5.60 31.18 -40.85
CA LYS A 33 6.35 29.95 -41.19
C LYS A 33 7.85 30.25 -41.34
N ASN A 34 8.67 29.34 -40.83
CA ASN A 34 9.95 28.82 -41.35
C ASN A 34 10.33 27.70 -40.36
N GLY A 35 10.50 26.42 -40.65
CA GLY A 35 10.61 25.67 -41.89
C GLY A 35 11.68 24.60 -41.69
N LYS A 36 11.29 23.34 -41.44
CA LYS A 36 11.94 22.13 -41.98
C LYS A 36 11.08 20.91 -41.66
N ILE A 37 10.46 20.39 -42.72
CA ILE A 37 9.77 19.10 -42.75
C ILE A 37 10.88 18.07 -42.99
N THR A 38 11.03 17.13 -42.07
CA THR A 38 11.75 15.88 -42.30
C THR A 38 10.72 14.76 -42.24
N GLU A 39 10.84 13.89 -43.24
CA GLU A 39 9.86 12.89 -43.67
C GLU A 39 9.39 11.96 -42.55
N GLU A 40 8.08 11.73 -42.55
CA GLU A 40 7.40 10.68 -41.81
C GLU A 40 7.96 9.31 -42.24
N SER A 41 8.54 8.55 -41.31
CA SER A 41 8.49 7.10 -41.41
C SER A 41 7.25 6.63 -40.66
N GLU A 42 6.19 6.36 -41.42
CA GLU A 42 5.04 5.61 -40.93
C GLU A 42 5.52 4.21 -40.54
N ALA A 43 5.71 3.98 -39.23
CA ALA A 43 5.63 2.66 -38.67
C ALA A 43 4.14 2.36 -38.43
N PRO A 44 3.57 1.29 -38.99
CA PRO A 44 2.18 0.95 -38.73
C PRO A 44 2.09 0.45 -37.29
N ILE A 45 1.58 1.27 -36.38
CA ILE A 45 1.07 0.77 -35.10
C ILE A 45 -0.31 0.20 -35.40
N ASP A 46 -0.31 -1.07 -35.82
CA ASP A 46 -1.51 -1.88 -35.86
C ASP A 46 -2.05 -2.05 -34.43
N THR A 47 -3.03 -1.21 -34.09
CA THR A 47 -3.80 -1.29 -32.84
C THR A 47 -5.21 -1.85 -33.09
N LEU A 48 -5.44 -2.46 -34.26
CA LEU A 48 -6.74 -3.02 -34.65
C LEU A 48 -6.64 -4.50 -35.00
N ALA A 49 -6.03 -5.29 -34.12
CA ALA A 49 -6.29 -6.71 -34.00
C ALA A 49 -5.73 -7.24 -32.65
N MET A 50 -6.54 -7.25 -31.59
CA MET A 50 -6.32 -8.24 -30.54
C MET A 50 -6.72 -9.61 -31.10
N ASP A 51 -5.75 -10.52 -31.21
CA ASP A 51 -6.02 -11.94 -31.48
C ASP A 51 -6.90 -12.48 -30.33
N MET A 52 -8.17 -12.72 -30.62
CA MET A 52 -9.19 -13.19 -29.68
C MET A 52 -9.03 -14.68 -29.31
N LYS A 53 -7.93 -15.34 -29.72
CA LYS A 53 -7.63 -16.71 -29.31
C LYS A 53 -7.28 -16.76 -27.82
N GLY A 54 -8.08 -17.47 -27.04
CA GLY A 54 -7.79 -17.74 -25.63
C GLY A 54 -8.44 -16.78 -24.62
N ILE A 55 -9.49 -16.04 -24.99
CA ILE A 55 -10.28 -15.22 -24.04
C ILE A 55 -11.62 -15.92 -23.77
N GLU A 56 -11.93 -16.19 -22.50
CA GLU A 56 -13.26 -16.63 -22.10
C GLU A 56 -14.08 -15.40 -21.68
N GLN A 57 -15.17 -15.14 -22.42
CA GLN A 57 -16.13 -14.11 -22.06
C GLN A 57 -16.97 -14.63 -20.89
N MET A 58 -16.68 -14.16 -19.68
CA MET A 58 -17.55 -14.41 -18.54
C MET A 58 -18.46 -13.21 -18.30
N GLU A 59 -19.69 -13.37 -18.80
CA GLU A 59 -20.90 -12.62 -18.40
C GLU A 59 -21.09 -11.22 -19.02
N LEU A 60 -22.11 -11.11 -19.89
CA LEU A 60 -22.67 -9.85 -20.37
C LEU A 60 -23.54 -9.26 -19.25
N MET A 61 -23.19 -8.08 -18.74
CA MET A 61 -24.04 -7.30 -17.84
C MET A 61 -24.36 -5.96 -18.50
N ALA A 62 -25.62 -5.82 -18.96
CA ALA A 62 -26.13 -4.58 -19.55
C ALA A 62 -25.89 -3.39 -18.61
N ALA A 63 -24.98 -2.50 -18.99
CA ALA A 63 -24.78 -1.21 -18.36
C ALA A 63 -25.45 -0.14 -19.22
N ASP A 64 -26.35 0.65 -18.63
CA ASP A 64 -26.85 1.88 -19.25
C ASP A 64 -25.78 2.97 -19.07
N SER A 65 -24.72 2.91 -19.87
CA SER A 65 -23.73 4.00 -19.96
C SER A 65 -23.93 4.76 -21.28
N ILE A 66 -23.80 6.09 -21.22
CA ILE A 66 -24.02 7.02 -22.35
C ILE A 66 -22.81 7.02 -23.31
N ILE A 67 -22.12 5.89 -23.47
CA ILE A 67 -20.92 5.79 -24.32
C ILE A 67 -21.07 4.56 -25.22
N ASN A 68 -20.95 4.79 -26.53
CA ASN A 68 -21.26 3.87 -27.62
C ASN A 68 -20.84 2.40 -27.39
N ASP A 69 -21.87 1.54 -27.54
CA ASP A 69 -21.90 0.18 -28.06
C ASP A 69 -21.17 -0.94 -27.30
N GLY A 70 -21.66 -1.21 -26.09
CA GLY A 70 -21.68 -2.56 -25.51
C GLY A 70 -21.64 -2.59 -23.98
N PRO A 71 -22.28 -3.57 -23.32
CA PRO A 71 -22.03 -3.82 -21.90
C PRO A 71 -20.54 -4.07 -21.65
N LEU A 72 -19.92 -3.28 -20.79
CA LEU A 72 -18.56 -3.48 -20.32
C LEU A 72 -18.48 -4.82 -19.57
N ALA A 73 -18.02 -5.85 -20.27
CA ALA A 73 -17.82 -7.19 -19.73
C ALA A 73 -16.38 -7.31 -19.18
N LEU A 74 -16.22 -7.94 -18.03
CA LEU A 74 -14.90 -8.31 -17.53
C LEU A 74 -14.38 -9.49 -18.33
N PHE A 75 -13.30 -9.30 -19.07
CA PHE A 75 -12.67 -10.38 -19.83
C PHE A 75 -11.62 -11.05 -18.95
N LYS A 76 -11.62 -12.39 -18.92
CA LYS A 76 -10.56 -13.16 -18.27
C LYS A 76 -9.74 -13.87 -19.32
N ASP A 77 -8.44 -13.62 -19.31
CA ASP A 77 -7.49 -14.34 -20.14
C ASP A 77 -7.39 -15.80 -19.65
N THR A 78 -7.64 -16.75 -20.54
CA THR A 78 -7.63 -18.18 -20.19
C THR A 78 -6.24 -18.71 -19.92
N GLU A 79 -5.19 -18.08 -20.46
CA GLU A 79 -3.81 -18.52 -20.28
C GLU A 79 -3.19 -17.95 -19.00
N SER A 80 -3.38 -16.66 -18.74
CA SER A 80 -2.81 -15.99 -17.55
C SER A 80 -3.73 -15.97 -16.34
N SER A 81 -5.01 -16.34 -16.50
CA SER A 81 -6.06 -16.19 -15.48
C SER A 81 -6.23 -14.75 -14.96
N LYS A 82 -5.74 -13.74 -15.69
CA LYS A 82 -5.85 -12.32 -15.32
C LYS A 82 -7.07 -11.69 -15.98
N TYR A 83 -7.63 -10.68 -15.31
CA TYR A 83 -8.66 -9.85 -15.91
C TYR A 83 -8.04 -8.80 -16.83
N ILE A 84 -8.70 -8.57 -17.95
CA ILE A 84 -8.36 -7.54 -18.94
C ILE A 84 -9.43 -6.45 -18.84
N LEU A 85 -9.05 -5.31 -18.26
CA LEU A 85 -9.87 -4.11 -18.21
C LEU A 85 -9.60 -3.24 -19.45
N GLN A 86 -10.66 -2.78 -20.09
CA GLN A 86 -10.58 -1.87 -21.23
C GLN A 86 -10.46 -0.42 -20.77
N ASP A 87 -9.71 0.40 -21.49
CA ASP A 87 -9.64 1.84 -21.25
C ASP A 87 -10.39 2.62 -22.32
N ASN A 88 -10.74 3.87 -22.04
CA ASN A 88 -11.23 4.78 -23.07
C ASN A 88 -10.05 5.22 -23.96
N ALA A 89 -10.06 4.78 -25.21
CA ALA A 89 -8.94 5.00 -26.14
C ALA A 89 -8.57 6.47 -26.33
N GLU A 90 -9.56 7.38 -26.38
CA GLU A 90 -9.29 8.80 -26.55
C GLU A 90 -8.76 9.44 -25.27
N ALA A 91 -9.31 9.10 -24.11
CA ALA A 91 -8.79 9.57 -22.82
C ALA A 91 -7.34 9.09 -22.59
N ALA A 92 -7.08 7.81 -22.82
CA ALA A 92 -5.73 7.24 -22.71
C ALA A 92 -4.72 7.93 -23.65
N ARG A 93 -5.15 8.32 -24.86
CA ARG A 93 -4.33 9.09 -25.79
C ARG A 93 -4.01 10.48 -25.24
N LEU A 94 -5.01 11.19 -24.72
CA LEU A 94 -4.83 12.51 -24.11
C LEU A 94 -3.91 12.46 -22.88
N ASP A 95 -4.10 11.46 -22.01
CA ASP A 95 -3.25 11.23 -20.84
C ASP A 95 -1.80 10.95 -21.24
N SER A 96 -1.57 10.20 -22.33
CA SER A 96 -0.21 9.92 -22.83
C SER A 96 0.52 11.19 -23.31
N LEU A 97 -0.21 12.12 -23.94
CA LEU A 97 0.34 13.40 -24.38
C LEU A 97 0.66 14.29 -23.18
N TRP A 98 -0.23 14.34 -22.19
CA TRP A 98 0.00 15.10 -20.96
C TRP A 98 1.17 14.52 -20.16
N MET A 99 1.30 13.20 -20.10
CA MET A 99 2.40 12.54 -19.43
C MET A 99 3.74 12.85 -20.08
N LYS A 100 3.79 12.88 -21.43
CA LYS A 100 4.98 13.31 -22.17
C LYS A 100 5.39 14.73 -21.78
N GLU A 101 4.44 15.66 -21.72
CA GLU A 101 4.67 17.03 -21.28
C GLU A 101 5.17 17.09 -19.83
N LEU A 102 4.59 16.30 -18.92
CA LEU A 102 5.05 16.21 -17.52
C LEU A 102 6.47 15.67 -17.40
N TYR A 103 6.86 14.66 -18.18
CA TYR A 103 8.23 14.17 -18.20
C TYR A 103 9.19 15.19 -18.81
N GLU A 104 8.78 15.92 -19.85
CA GLU A 104 9.58 17.00 -20.43
C GLU A 104 9.79 18.14 -19.41
N TYR A 105 8.76 18.56 -18.66
CA TYR A 105 8.91 19.53 -17.58
C TYR A 105 9.67 19.00 -16.36
N ALA A 106 9.45 17.75 -15.99
CA ALA A 106 10.24 17.09 -14.95
C ALA A 106 11.71 17.03 -15.38
N SER A 107 11.99 16.83 -16.66
CA SER A 107 13.34 16.87 -17.22
C SER A 107 13.94 18.29 -17.24
N LEU A 108 13.12 19.35 -17.37
CA LEU A 108 13.54 20.74 -17.18
C LEU A 108 13.81 21.09 -15.70
N PHE A 109 13.11 20.42 -14.77
CA PHE A 109 13.46 20.44 -13.34
C PHE A 109 14.75 19.65 -13.08
N ASP A 110 14.97 18.54 -13.80
CA ASP A 110 16.23 17.80 -13.82
C ASP A 110 17.33 18.58 -14.55
N GLU A 111 17.11 19.50 -15.49
CA GLU A 111 18.18 20.26 -16.16
C GLU A 111 18.87 21.27 -15.22
N MET A 112 18.17 21.76 -14.18
CA MET A 112 18.82 22.42 -13.03
C MET A 112 19.71 21.47 -12.21
N TYR A 113 19.51 20.16 -12.35
CA TYR A 113 20.20 19.06 -11.67
C TYR A 113 21.24 18.34 -12.57
N GLU A 114 21.08 18.36 -13.90
CA GLU A 114 21.89 17.64 -14.91
C GLU A 114 23.00 18.53 -15.51
N GLU A 115 22.94 19.87 -15.37
CA GLU A 115 24.13 20.72 -15.56
C GLU A 115 25.25 20.40 -14.53
N VAL A 116 24.93 19.70 -13.45
CA VAL A 116 25.85 19.27 -12.38
C VAL A 116 26.38 17.83 -12.60
N LEU A 117 25.71 17.01 -13.43
CA LEU A 117 26.02 15.58 -13.61
C LEU A 117 26.93 15.24 -14.80
N ASN A 118 27.37 16.23 -15.59
CA ASN A 118 28.31 16.00 -16.71
C ASN A 118 29.79 15.78 -16.30
N VAL A 119 30.04 15.08 -15.18
CA VAL A 119 31.31 14.40 -14.94
C VAL A 119 31.12 12.93 -15.25
N LYS A 120 31.51 12.54 -16.47
CA LYS A 120 31.53 11.14 -16.91
C LYS A 120 32.29 10.27 -15.91
N VAL A 121 31.67 9.21 -15.41
CA VAL A 121 32.35 8.13 -14.69
C VAL A 121 32.04 6.82 -15.39
N GLU A 122 33.10 6.14 -15.83
CA GLU A 122 33.07 4.81 -16.43
C GLU A 122 32.63 3.74 -15.42
N PRO A 123 32.05 2.61 -15.88
CA PRO A 123 31.51 1.61 -14.98
C PRO A 123 32.61 0.66 -14.51
N ASP A 124 32.84 0.61 -13.20
CA ASP A 124 33.60 -0.49 -12.61
C ASP A 124 32.67 -1.45 -11.86
N THR A 125 32.77 -2.71 -12.28
CA THR A 125 32.17 -3.87 -11.66
C THR A 125 33.07 -4.34 -10.52
N ALA A 126 32.52 -4.53 -9.32
CA ALA A 126 32.73 -5.73 -8.48
C ALA A 126 32.46 -5.48 -6.98
N ASN A 127 31.84 -6.50 -6.41
CA ASN A 127 31.90 -6.97 -5.02
C ASN A 127 30.94 -6.39 -3.97
N GLU A 128 29.81 -7.09 -3.89
CA GLU A 128 29.07 -7.41 -2.68
C GLU A 128 29.96 -8.18 -1.68
N GLU A 129 30.24 -7.53 -0.55
CA GLU A 129 30.70 -8.02 0.76
C GLU A 129 31.78 -7.06 1.29
N ALA A 130 31.51 -6.43 2.45
CA ALA A 130 32.47 -5.71 3.30
C ALA A 130 32.60 -4.16 3.23
N ILE A 131 31.53 -3.39 2.99
CA ILE A 131 31.43 -2.03 3.57
C ILE A 131 30.96 -2.14 5.03
N LYS A 132 31.82 -2.76 5.84
CA LYS A 132 31.78 -2.78 7.31
C LYS A 132 32.83 -1.81 7.88
N HIS A 133 33.11 -0.75 7.13
CA HIS A 133 34.07 0.29 7.48
C HIS A 133 33.28 1.58 7.62
N ALA A 134 33.28 2.16 8.82
CA ALA A 134 33.00 3.58 8.97
C ALA A 134 33.97 4.29 8.03
N ILE A 135 33.46 4.81 6.91
CA ILE A 135 34.25 5.63 6.01
C ILE A 135 34.84 6.73 6.89
N PRO A 136 36.19 6.90 6.94
CA PRO A 136 36.80 8.02 7.63
C PRO A 136 36.36 9.29 6.91
N TYR A 137 35.21 9.78 7.33
CA TYR A 137 34.56 10.94 6.78
C TYR A 137 35.06 12.14 7.58
N ASP A 138 36.18 12.71 7.14
CA ASP A 138 36.71 13.94 7.71
C ASP A 138 36.02 15.12 7.02
N LEU A 139 34.99 15.65 7.66
CA LEU A 139 34.41 16.95 7.33
C LEU A 139 35.14 18.00 8.17
N PRO A 140 36.02 18.81 7.57
CA PRO A 140 36.72 19.84 8.30
C PRO A 140 35.71 20.83 8.87
N SER A 141 35.86 21.20 10.14
CA SER A 141 34.90 22.08 10.83
C SER A 141 34.76 23.44 10.14
N ASP A 142 35.77 23.91 9.41
CA ASP A 142 35.71 25.16 8.65
C ASP A 142 34.86 25.05 7.39
N SER A 143 34.93 23.92 6.67
CA SER A 143 34.04 23.63 5.55
C SER A 143 32.59 23.54 6.02
N LEU A 144 32.35 22.84 7.14
CA LEU A 144 31.02 22.77 7.76
C LEU A 144 30.51 24.17 8.16
N ARG A 145 31.34 24.98 8.84
CA ARG A 145 30.96 26.36 9.20
C ARG A 145 30.57 27.20 7.99
N ALA A 146 31.35 27.12 6.91
CA ALA A 146 31.07 27.86 5.68
C ALA A 146 29.74 27.41 5.05
N ARG A 147 29.50 26.09 4.96
CA ARG A 147 28.25 25.52 4.43
C ARG A 147 27.03 25.89 5.29
N LEU A 148 27.12 25.77 6.61
CA LEU A 148 26.03 26.19 7.52
C LEU A 148 25.74 27.70 7.41
N THR A 149 26.76 28.53 7.23
CA THR A 149 26.57 29.97 7.02
C THR A 149 25.79 30.26 5.74
N LYS A 150 26.12 29.56 4.63
CA LYS A 150 25.39 29.66 3.37
C LYS A 150 23.95 29.15 3.49
N LEU A 151 23.75 28.01 4.13
CA LEU A 151 22.43 27.43 4.34
C LEU A 151 21.53 28.36 5.17
N ASN A 152 22.07 28.96 6.24
CA ASN A 152 21.36 29.90 7.11
C ASN A 152 20.90 31.19 6.39
N GLN A 153 21.45 31.53 5.21
CA GLN A 153 21.00 32.68 4.43
C GLN A 153 19.75 32.38 3.58
N LYS A 154 19.44 31.10 3.36
CA LYS A 154 18.38 30.64 2.45
C LYS A 154 17.11 30.20 3.18
N THR A 155 17.10 30.23 4.51
CA THR A 155 16.09 29.54 5.31
C THR A 155 15.66 30.38 6.52
N PRO A 156 14.39 30.32 6.96
CA PRO A 156 13.93 31.03 8.15
C PRO A 156 14.36 30.34 9.47
N PHE A 157 15.02 29.19 9.41
CA PHE A 157 15.54 28.47 10.58
C PHE A 157 16.92 28.99 11.02
N ASN A 158 17.23 28.87 12.31
CA ASN A 158 18.53 29.26 12.84
C ASN A 158 19.54 28.10 12.78
N VAL A 159 20.16 27.95 11.61
CA VAL A 159 21.16 26.92 11.29
C VAL A 159 22.59 27.34 11.68
N ALA A 160 22.75 28.09 12.77
CA ALA A 160 24.06 28.53 13.24
C ALA A 160 24.95 27.36 13.67
N TYR A 161 26.24 27.44 13.30
CA TYR A 161 27.24 26.47 13.73
C TYR A 161 27.30 26.38 15.27
N ASN A 162 27.26 25.15 15.77
CA ASN A 162 27.59 24.83 17.15
C ASN A 162 28.10 23.39 17.25
N PRO A 163 28.91 23.05 18.27
CA PRO A 163 29.49 21.71 18.41
C PRO A 163 28.44 20.59 18.52
N SER A 164 27.26 20.88 19.07
CA SER A 164 26.19 19.87 19.17
C SER A 164 25.65 19.51 17.80
N LEU A 165 25.40 20.50 16.93
CA LEU A 165 24.91 20.28 15.57
C LEU A 165 25.95 19.56 14.71
N GLU A 166 27.23 19.96 14.79
CA GLU A 166 28.33 19.28 14.10
C GLU A 166 28.37 17.77 14.42
N ASN A 167 28.24 17.41 15.70
CA ASN A 167 28.25 16.01 16.13
C ASN A 167 27.06 15.21 15.56
N VAL A 168 25.88 15.84 15.45
CA VAL A 168 24.70 15.19 14.85
C VAL A 168 24.91 14.99 13.35
N ILE A 169 25.41 15.99 12.64
CA ILE A 169 25.73 15.93 11.21
C ILE A 169 26.75 14.81 10.94
N LYS A 170 27.89 14.83 11.65
CA LYS A 170 28.93 13.78 11.53
C LYS A 170 28.36 12.40 11.82
N SER A 171 27.48 12.27 12.81
CA SER A 171 26.81 11.01 13.11
C SER A 171 25.88 10.54 12.00
N PHE A 172 25.22 11.43 11.28
CA PHE A 172 24.30 11.04 10.21
C PHE A 172 25.08 10.65 8.94
N LEU A 173 26.16 11.37 8.64
CA LEU A 173 27.05 11.08 7.50
C LEU A 173 27.84 9.78 7.67
N THR A 174 28.10 9.36 8.91
CA THR A 174 28.83 8.12 9.22
C THR A 174 27.88 6.99 9.62
N ARG A 175 27.27 7.08 10.80
CA ARG A 175 26.50 5.97 11.42
C ARG A 175 25.09 5.80 10.85
N LYS A 176 24.54 6.81 10.17
CA LYS A 176 23.20 6.75 9.57
C LYS A 176 23.21 7.00 8.06
N ARG A 177 24.34 6.79 7.39
CA ARG A 177 24.49 7.05 5.95
C ARG A 177 23.42 6.32 5.12
N ASP A 178 23.29 5.01 5.32
CA ASP A 178 22.32 4.17 4.61
C ASP A 178 20.86 4.61 4.85
N LEU A 179 20.58 5.17 6.04
CA LEU A 179 19.27 5.76 6.33
C LEU A 179 19.09 7.02 5.49
N MET A 180 20.06 7.94 5.47
CA MET A 180 19.97 9.19 4.70
C MET A 180 19.84 8.93 3.19
N GLU A 181 20.62 8.01 2.62
CA GLU A 181 20.53 7.61 1.20
C GLU A 181 19.14 7.05 0.84
N ARG A 182 18.59 6.20 1.72
CA ARG A 182 17.21 5.71 1.57
C ARG A 182 16.19 6.84 1.68
N MET A 183 16.38 7.79 2.59
CA MET A 183 15.47 8.92 2.75
C MET A 183 15.52 9.87 1.55
N LEU A 184 16.70 10.12 0.98
CA LEU A 184 16.85 10.87 -0.27
C LEU A 184 16.05 10.22 -1.40
N THR A 185 16.15 8.90 -1.54
CA THR A 185 15.37 8.14 -2.52
C THR A 185 13.86 8.28 -2.26
N VAL A 186 13.39 7.93 -1.06
CA VAL A 186 11.96 7.93 -0.71
C VAL A 186 11.35 9.35 -0.76
N SER A 187 12.15 10.39 -0.52
CA SER A 187 11.69 11.78 -0.54
C SER A 187 11.17 12.24 -1.89
N GLN A 188 11.66 11.67 -3.00
CA GLN A 188 11.19 11.98 -4.36
C GLN A 188 9.68 11.74 -4.52
N PHE A 189 9.10 10.81 -3.76
CA PHE A 189 7.66 10.56 -3.78
C PHE A 189 6.88 11.49 -2.83
N TYR A 190 7.36 11.69 -1.59
CA TYR A 190 6.58 12.37 -0.56
C TYR A 190 6.76 13.89 -0.52
N PHE A 191 7.95 14.41 -0.84
CA PHE A 191 8.22 15.84 -0.71
C PHE A 191 7.36 16.70 -1.63
N PRO A 192 7.12 16.36 -2.91
CA PRO A 192 6.23 17.15 -3.77
C PRO A 192 4.81 17.29 -3.18
N LEU A 193 4.30 16.22 -2.56
CA LEU A 193 3.01 16.22 -1.87
C LEU A 193 3.03 17.15 -0.66
N PHE A 194 4.13 17.18 0.10
CA PHE A 194 4.25 18.05 1.26
C PHE A 194 4.38 19.52 0.89
N GLU A 195 5.22 19.82 -0.10
CA GLU A 195 5.51 21.17 -0.56
C GLU A 195 4.25 21.87 -1.05
N GLN A 196 3.40 21.16 -1.79
CA GLN A 196 2.09 21.68 -2.18
C GLN A 196 1.23 22.10 -0.96
N GLN A 197 1.22 21.28 0.10
CA GLN A 197 0.45 21.62 1.30
C GLN A 197 1.13 22.73 2.12
N PHE A 198 2.45 22.79 2.16
CA PHE A 198 3.15 23.86 2.86
C PHE A 198 2.95 25.21 2.20
N ASP A 199 2.97 25.26 0.87
CA ASP A 199 2.67 26.47 0.10
C ASP A 199 1.24 26.98 0.39
N ASN A 200 0.25 26.09 0.42
CA ASN A 200 -1.14 26.43 0.76
C ASN A 200 -1.33 27.04 2.18
N TYR A 201 -0.38 26.81 3.08
CA TYR A 201 -0.44 27.25 4.49
C TYR A 201 0.66 28.25 4.86
N ASP A 202 1.42 28.77 3.88
CA ASP A 202 2.57 29.66 4.07
C ASP A 202 3.63 29.10 5.05
N ILE A 203 3.87 27.78 4.98
CA ILE A 203 4.86 27.08 5.80
C ILE A 203 6.18 26.95 5.02
N PRO A 204 7.36 27.18 5.64
CA PRO A 204 8.64 26.97 4.99
C PRO A 204 8.81 25.55 4.45
N LEU A 205 9.27 25.40 3.21
CA LEU A 205 9.37 24.10 2.54
C LEU A 205 10.35 23.14 3.25
N GLU A 206 11.35 23.67 3.96
CA GLU A 206 12.29 22.88 4.76
C GLU A 206 11.59 22.09 5.88
N MET A 207 10.37 22.48 6.25
CA MET A 207 9.54 21.73 7.19
C MET A 207 9.28 20.28 6.74
N LYS A 208 9.45 19.95 5.45
CA LYS A 208 9.40 18.56 4.94
C LYS A 208 10.34 17.62 5.67
N TYR A 209 11.50 18.09 6.14
CA TYR A 209 12.48 17.27 6.87
C TYR A 209 11.97 16.79 8.24
N LEU A 210 10.92 17.41 8.77
CA LEU A 210 10.25 16.98 10.00
C LEU A 210 9.73 15.54 9.87
N SER A 211 9.17 15.20 8.71
CA SER A 211 8.66 13.85 8.42
C SER A 211 9.75 12.77 8.47
N ILE A 212 11.01 13.12 8.18
CA ILE A 212 12.17 12.22 8.31
C ILE A 212 12.51 12.00 9.77
N VAL A 213 12.53 13.08 10.57
CA VAL A 213 12.83 13.00 12.01
C VAL A 213 11.76 12.18 12.74
N GLU A 214 10.49 12.35 12.37
CA GLU A 214 9.35 11.69 13.01
C GLU A 214 9.22 10.21 12.63
N SER A 215 9.30 9.90 11.34
CA SER A 215 8.92 8.58 10.85
C SER A 215 9.94 7.92 9.92
N ALA A 216 11.01 8.63 9.55
CA ALA A 216 11.85 8.27 8.42
C ALA A 216 11.01 7.99 7.15
N LEU A 217 10.09 8.91 6.83
CA LEU A 217 9.18 8.83 5.68
C LEU A 217 8.37 7.53 5.60
N ASN A 218 8.07 6.92 6.74
CA ASN A 218 7.25 5.72 6.80
C ASN A 218 5.81 6.08 7.19
N PRO A 219 4.84 6.03 6.26
CA PRO A 219 3.45 6.40 6.55
C PRO A 219 2.73 5.40 7.46
N ARG A 220 3.28 4.21 7.69
CA ARG A 220 2.77 3.24 8.66
C ARG A 220 3.58 3.18 9.95
N ALA A 221 4.53 4.10 10.17
CA ALA A 221 5.30 4.16 11.40
C ALA A 221 4.37 4.27 12.61
N ARG A 222 4.61 3.45 13.64
CA ARG A 222 3.88 3.52 14.91
C ARG A 222 4.84 3.46 16.08
N SER A 223 4.83 4.49 16.92
CA SER A 223 5.67 4.52 18.12
C SER A 223 5.12 3.60 19.21
N ARG A 224 5.95 3.30 20.23
CA ARG A 224 5.54 2.55 21.43
C ARG A 224 4.35 3.18 22.16
N VAL A 225 4.22 4.50 22.09
CA VAL A 225 3.16 5.25 22.76
C VAL A 225 1.95 5.53 21.85
N GLY A 226 1.97 5.02 20.61
CA GLY A 226 0.82 5.05 19.70
C GLY A 226 0.73 6.26 18.77
N ALA A 227 1.77 7.09 18.69
CA ALA A 227 1.92 8.05 17.60
C ALA A 227 2.03 7.30 16.26
N THR A 228 1.40 7.82 15.20
CA THR A 228 1.24 7.08 13.93
C THR A 228 1.45 7.99 12.73
N GLY A 229 2.03 7.43 11.65
CA GLY A 229 2.16 8.08 10.35
C GLY A 229 3.42 8.91 10.15
N LEU A 230 3.47 9.58 9.00
CA LEU A 230 4.60 10.42 8.58
C LEU A 230 4.94 11.50 9.61
N TRP A 231 3.89 12.05 10.22
CA TRP A 231 3.93 13.17 11.16
C TRP A 231 3.79 12.74 12.62
N GLN A 232 3.76 11.41 12.88
CA GLN A 232 3.65 10.81 14.22
C GLN A 232 2.54 11.40 15.10
N PHE A 233 1.34 11.57 14.56
CA PHE A 233 0.21 12.06 15.33
C PHE A 233 -0.23 11.06 16.41
N MET A 234 -0.37 11.54 17.65
CA MET A 234 -1.10 10.83 18.70
C MET A 234 -2.59 10.72 18.33
N TYR A 235 -3.28 9.69 18.83
CA TYR A 235 -4.70 9.45 18.53
C TYR A 235 -5.57 10.69 18.78
N SER A 236 -5.45 11.29 19.98
CA SER A 236 -6.22 12.47 20.37
C SER A 236 -5.93 13.68 19.49
N THR A 237 -4.65 13.91 19.18
CA THR A 237 -4.23 15.02 18.31
C THR A 237 -4.74 14.83 16.89
N GLY A 238 -4.63 13.62 16.32
CA GLY A 238 -5.16 13.33 14.99
C GLY A 238 -6.67 13.60 14.92
N ARG A 239 -7.43 13.16 15.93
CA ARG A 239 -8.88 13.45 16.03
C ARG A 239 -9.19 14.94 16.16
N GLN A 240 -8.35 15.71 16.88
CA GLN A 240 -8.50 17.16 16.99
C GLN A 240 -8.36 17.86 15.63
N TYR A 241 -7.50 17.35 14.75
CA TYR A 241 -7.33 17.80 13.36
C TYR A 241 -8.17 16.99 12.36
N LYS A 242 -9.29 16.41 12.83
CA LYS A 242 -10.30 15.74 12.00
C LYS A 242 -9.83 14.51 11.21
N LEU A 243 -8.69 13.92 11.56
CA LEU A 243 -8.26 12.64 10.99
C LEU A 243 -9.12 11.50 11.54
N ASP A 244 -9.76 10.74 10.66
CA ASP A 244 -10.54 9.56 11.03
C ASP A 244 -9.62 8.41 11.46
N VAL A 245 -10.00 7.77 12.57
CA VAL A 245 -9.27 6.62 13.10
C VAL A 245 -10.29 5.59 13.55
N SER A 246 -10.42 4.54 12.75
CA SER A 246 -11.33 3.41 12.93
C SER A 246 -10.57 2.07 12.90
N SER A 247 -11.30 0.96 12.94
CA SER A 247 -10.74 -0.39 12.79
C SER A 247 -10.23 -0.66 11.37
N TYR A 248 -10.81 0.00 10.36
CA TYR A 248 -10.45 -0.19 8.95
C TYR A 248 -9.48 0.87 8.44
N VAL A 249 -9.56 2.10 8.96
CA VAL A 249 -8.82 3.27 8.45
C VAL A 249 -8.06 3.98 9.57
N ASP A 250 -6.80 4.36 9.30
CA ASP A 250 -6.04 5.36 10.06
C ASP A 250 -5.64 6.50 9.13
N GLU A 251 -6.34 7.63 9.16
CA GLU A 251 -5.98 8.78 8.32
C GLU A 251 -4.72 9.50 8.81
N ARG A 252 -4.21 9.17 10.00
CA ARG A 252 -2.85 9.58 10.40
C ARG A 252 -1.77 8.98 9.51
N SER A 253 -2.06 7.84 8.88
CA SER A 253 -1.20 7.21 7.89
C SER A 253 -1.42 7.71 6.47
N ASP A 254 -2.48 8.50 6.20
CA ASP A 254 -2.74 9.09 4.89
C ASP A 254 -1.76 10.25 4.63
N PRO A 255 -0.94 10.21 3.56
CA PRO A 255 0.07 11.24 3.35
C PRO A 255 -0.50 12.64 3.13
N ILE A 256 -1.63 12.78 2.45
CA ILE A 256 -2.22 14.09 2.14
C ILE A 256 -2.91 14.62 3.39
N LYS A 257 -3.86 13.87 3.94
CA LYS A 257 -4.67 14.31 5.09
C LYS A 257 -3.81 14.57 6.31
N ALA A 258 -2.84 13.69 6.59
CA ALA A 258 -1.95 13.89 7.73
C ALA A 258 -1.01 15.09 7.53
N THR A 259 -0.61 15.41 6.29
CA THR A 259 0.19 16.62 6.03
C THR A 259 -0.62 17.88 6.21
N GLU A 260 -1.85 17.92 5.72
CA GLU A 260 -2.76 19.05 5.95
C GLU A 260 -2.96 19.29 7.47
N ALA A 261 -3.20 18.22 8.23
CA ALA A 261 -3.29 18.28 9.69
C ALA A 261 -1.98 18.78 10.35
N ALA A 262 -0.82 18.36 9.84
CA ALA A 262 0.48 18.84 10.30
C ALA A 262 0.65 20.33 10.04
N CYS A 263 0.23 20.82 8.86
CA CYS A 263 0.26 22.23 8.52
C CYS A 263 -0.60 23.03 9.50
N GLN A 264 -1.86 22.65 9.70
CA GLN A 264 -2.75 23.31 10.66
C GLN A 264 -2.18 23.34 12.09
N PHE A 265 -1.48 22.28 12.50
CA PHE A 265 -0.85 22.25 13.82
C PHE A 265 0.38 23.16 13.89
N LEU A 266 1.24 23.10 12.89
CA LEU A 266 2.47 23.90 12.80
C LEU A 266 2.17 25.39 12.72
N SER A 267 1.19 25.82 11.91
CA SER A 267 0.76 27.23 11.84
C SER A 267 0.33 27.73 13.22
N LYS A 268 -0.47 26.96 13.97
CA LYS A 268 -0.86 27.33 15.35
C LYS A 268 0.32 27.44 16.31
N LEU A 269 1.33 26.58 16.16
CA LEU A 269 2.54 26.66 16.99
C LEU A 269 3.37 27.88 16.61
N TYR A 270 3.47 28.19 15.32
CA TYR A 270 4.13 29.39 14.85
C TYR A 270 3.42 30.66 15.34
N ASP A 271 2.09 30.73 15.29
CA ASP A 271 1.31 31.85 15.83
C ASP A 271 1.58 32.12 17.32
N ILE A 272 1.96 31.09 18.09
CA ILE A 272 2.26 31.20 19.52
C ILE A 272 3.70 31.68 19.77
N TYR A 273 4.65 31.17 18.99
CA TYR A 273 6.08 31.34 19.25
C TYR A 273 6.77 32.35 18.34
N GLU A 274 6.20 32.63 17.18
CA GLU A 274 6.75 33.46 16.10
C GLU A 274 8.19 33.06 15.70
N ASP A 275 8.51 31.78 15.91
CA ASP A 275 9.85 31.20 15.71
C ASP A 275 9.71 29.72 15.36
N TRP A 276 10.27 29.32 14.23
CA TRP A 276 10.12 27.96 13.72
C TRP A 276 10.91 26.93 14.54
N ASP A 277 12.04 27.29 15.15
CA ASP A 277 12.80 26.38 16.01
C ASP A 277 12.01 26.04 17.29
N LEU A 278 11.34 27.03 17.87
CA LEU A 278 10.44 26.84 19.01
C LEU A 278 9.16 26.10 18.62
N ALA A 279 8.59 26.38 17.44
CA ALA A 279 7.46 25.63 16.92
C ALA A 279 7.80 24.13 16.77
N LEU A 280 8.98 23.80 16.22
CA LEU A 280 9.49 22.42 16.16
C LEU A 280 9.67 21.79 17.54
N ALA A 281 10.26 22.50 18.49
CA ALA A 281 10.41 22.00 19.87
C ALA A 281 9.05 21.75 20.55
N ALA A 282 8.05 22.60 20.26
CA ALA A 282 6.69 22.48 20.77
C ALA A 282 5.90 21.37 20.07
N TYR A 283 6.18 21.09 18.80
CA TYR A 283 5.59 19.98 18.05
C TYR A 283 5.92 18.64 18.74
N ASN A 284 7.20 18.42 19.06
CA ASN A 284 7.67 17.20 19.70
C ASN A 284 7.23 17.07 21.17
N SER A 285 7.32 18.15 21.95
CA SER A 285 7.18 18.10 23.41
C SER A 285 5.90 18.71 23.97
N GLY A 286 5.11 19.34 23.11
CA GLY A 286 3.98 20.18 23.48
C GLY A 286 4.38 21.58 23.96
N PRO A 287 3.55 22.61 23.68
CA PRO A 287 3.85 24.00 24.04
C PRO A 287 4.03 24.23 25.54
N GLY A 288 3.35 23.43 26.37
CA GLY A 288 3.48 23.50 27.83
C GLY A 288 4.90 23.22 28.32
N ASN A 289 5.64 22.30 27.68
CA ASN A 289 7.02 21.98 28.05
C ASN A 289 8.00 23.05 27.58
N VAL A 290 7.80 23.61 26.39
CA VAL A 290 8.56 24.77 25.91
C VAL A 290 8.35 25.98 26.82
N ASN A 291 7.11 26.25 27.22
CA ASN A 291 6.79 27.36 28.15
C ASN A 291 7.43 27.18 29.53
N LYS A 292 7.55 25.94 30.02
CA LYS A 292 8.32 25.65 31.24
C LYS A 292 9.81 25.91 31.04
N ALA A 293 10.38 25.55 29.88
CA ALA A 293 11.77 25.83 29.56
C ALA A 293 12.06 27.33 29.50
N ILE A 294 11.17 28.13 28.90
CA ILE A 294 11.25 29.60 28.87
C ILE A 294 11.29 30.17 30.30
N ARG A 295 10.40 29.71 31.19
CA ARG A 295 10.42 30.16 32.60
C ARG A 295 11.71 29.78 33.32
N ARG A 296 12.21 28.55 33.11
CA ARG A 296 13.43 28.03 33.76
C ARG A 296 14.71 28.67 33.24
N SER A 297 14.70 29.17 32.01
CA SER A 297 15.85 29.85 31.40
C SER A 297 15.99 31.31 31.82
N GLY A 298 15.00 31.87 32.51
CA GLY A 298 14.95 33.30 32.83
C GLY A 298 14.29 34.15 31.75
N GLY A 299 13.52 33.54 30.85
CA GLY A 299 12.71 34.25 29.84
C GLY A 299 13.30 34.26 28.43
N TYR A 300 14.38 33.51 28.16
CA TYR A 300 14.89 33.39 26.78
C TYR A 300 13.85 32.75 25.85
N LYS A 301 13.84 33.18 24.59
CA LYS A 301 12.90 32.71 23.55
C LYS A 301 13.58 32.15 22.30
N ASN A 302 14.86 31.79 22.36
CA ASN A 302 15.52 31.06 21.27
C ASN A 302 15.80 29.61 21.70
N TYR A 303 15.68 28.68 20.76
CA TYR A 303 15.84 27.25 21.04
C TYR A 303 17.17 26.92 21.73
N TRP A 304 18.29 27.46 21.25
CA TRP A 304 19.62 27.13 21.76
C TRP A 304 19.81 27.50 23.24
N ASN A 305 19.26 28.63 23.69
CA ASN A 305 19.25 29.02 25.10
C ASN A 305 18.27 28.18 25.94
N LEU A 306 17.21 27.67 25.33
CA LEU A 306 16.23 26.80 26.00
C LEU A 306 16.67 25.33 26.07
N ARG A 307 17.56 24.91 25.19
CA ARG A 307 17.90 23.50 24.95
C ARG A 307 18.21 22.70 26.22
N ARG A 308 18.96 23.28 27.15
CA ARG A 308 19.34 22.62 28.42
C ARG A 308 18.16 22.42 29.41
N TYR A 309 17.06 23.12 29.20
CA TYR A 309 15.86 23.09 30.05
C TYR A 309 14.71 22.29 29.42
N LEU A 310 14.84 21.88 28.16
CA LEU A 310 13.89 21.04 27.44
C LEU A 310 14.04 19.56 27.83
N PRO A 311 13.00 18.73 27.64
CA PRO A 311 13.13 17.28 27.74
C PRO A 311 14.28 16.76 26.85
N ARG A 312 14.97 15.69 27.29
CA ARG A 312 16.16 15.17 26.60
C ARG A 312 15.89 14.82 25.13
N GLU A 313 14.71 14.27 24.84
CA GLU A 313 14.26 13.97 23.49
C GLU A 313 14.19 15.24 22.62
N THR A 314 13.49 16.25 23.10
CA THR A 314 13.30 17.56 22.45
C THR A 314 14.60 18.35 22.30
N ALA A 315 15.52 18.22 23.25
CA ALA A 315 16.85 18.82 23.17
C ALA A 315 17.72 18.20 22.04
N GLY A 316 17.40 16.97 21.60
CA GLY A 316 18.00 16.34 20.43
C GLY A 316 17.26 16.60 19.13
N TYR A 317 16.00 17.05 19.22
CA TYR A 317 15.05 17.06 18.10
C TYR A 317 15.36 18.11 17.03
N VAL A 318 15.44 19.40 17.40
CA VAL A 318 15.76 20.47 16.44
C VAL A 318 17.15 20.27 15.80
N PRO A 319 18.22 19.88 16.53
CA PRO A 319 19.50 19.52 15.91
C PRO A 319 19.41 18.38 14.90
N ALA A 320 18.55 17.38 15.13
CA ALA A 320 18.33 16.30 14.17
C ALA A 320 17.65 16.81 12.89
N PHE A 321 16.65 17.68 13.03
CA PHE A 321 16.00 18.35 11.89
C PHE A 321 16.99 19.19 11.07
N LEU A 322 17.76 20.07 11.73
CA LEU A 322 18.76 20.92 11.06
C LEU A 322 19.87 20.08 10.39
N ALA A 323 20.27 18.96 11.01
CA ALA A 323 21.23 18.05 10.41
C ALA A 323 20.66 17.34 9.17
N THR A 324 19.39 16.93 9.18
CA THR A 324 18.72 16.39 8.00
C THR A 324 18.68 17.42 6.87
N MET A 325 18.31 18.66 7.15
CA MET A 325 18.33 19.76 6.18
C MET A 325 19.71 19.94 5.54
N TYR A 326 20.76 20.03 6.35
CA TYR A 326 22.14 20.13 5.86
C TYR A 326 22.54 18.96 4.97
N ILE A 327 22.16 17.74 5.34
CA ILE A 327 22.53 16.54 4.58
C ILE A 327 21.83 16.48 3.24
N PHE A 328 20.58 16.92 3.17
CA PHE A 328 19.84 16.96 1.91
C PHE A 328 20.35 18.08 1.00
N GLU A 329 20.63 19.27 1.53
CA GLU A 329 21.20 20.38 0.75
C GLU A 329 22.58 20.01 0.17
N TYR A 330 23.42 19.33 0.95
CA TYR A 330 24.80 19.01 0.58
C TYR A 330 25.02 17.53 0.25
N ALA A 331 23.98 16.83 -0.21
CA ALA A 331 24.03 15.37 -0.40
C ALA A 331 25.11 14.96 -1.40
N GLU A 332 25.26 15.74 -2.47
CA GLU A 332 26.26 15.53 -3.53
C GLU A 332 27.68 15.75 -3.01
N GLU A 333 27.94 16.82 -2.27
CA GLU A 333 29.27 17.07 -1.70
C GLU A 333 29.63 16.13 -0.53
N HIS A 334 28.73 15.20 -0.20
CA HIS A 334 28.93 14.09 0.73
C HIS A 334 28.95 12.72 0.04
N ASP A 335 28.88 12.69 -1.29
CA ASP A 335 28.85 11.49 -2.14
C ASP A 335 27.69 10.54 -1.79
N LEU A 336 26.56 11.06 -1.28
CA LEU A 336 25.42 10.23 -0.91
C LEU A 336 24.74 9.65 -2.14
N LYS A 337 24.54 8.32 -2.13
CA LYS A 337 23.92 7.62 -3.25
C LYS A 337 22.41 7.84 -3.27
N ILE A 338 21.92 8.47 -4.32
CA ILE A 338 20.50 8.65 -4.59
C ILE A 338 20.08 7.65 -5.67
N LYS A 339 19.04 6.86 -5.41
CA LYS A 339 18.41 6.03 -6.44
C LYS A 339 17.21 6.78 -6.99
N LYS A 340 16.96 6.71 -8.30
CA LYS A 340 15.69 7.16 -8.87
C LYS A 340 14.59 6.26 -8.31
N VAL A 341 13.49 6.86 -7.85
CA VAL A 341 12.34 6.06 -7.44
C VAL A 341 11.72 5.40 -8.66
N ASP A 342 11.30 4.15 -8.52
CA ASP A 342 10.62 3.43 -9.60
C ASP A 342 9.31 4.12 -10.01
N ARG A 343 8.74 4.97 -9.14
CA ARG A 343 7.43 5.60 -9.30
C ARG A 343 7.41 6.98 -8.65
N PRO A 344 7.56 8.06 -9.42
CA PRO A 344 7.35 9.40 -8.91
C PRO A 344 5.87 9.66 -8.61
N TYR A 345 5.60 10.64 -7.76
CA TYR A 345 4.24 10.95 -7.29
C TYR A 345 3.27 11.30 -8.42
N PHE A 346 3.75 12.04 -9.43
CA PHE A 346 2.93 12.50 -10.57
C PHE A 346 2.45 11.36 -11.48
N GLU A 347 2.98 10.15 -11.33
CA GLU A 347 2.51 8.95 -12.05
C GLU A 347 1.36 8.22 -11.32
N THR A 348 0.74 8.86 -10.34
CA THR A 348 -0.35 8.28 -9.55
C THR A 348 -1.50 9.27 -9.39
N ASP A 349 -2.71 8.74 -9.28
CA ASP A 349 -3.90 9.55 -9.05
C ASP A 349 -4.92 8.77 -8.18
N THR A 350 -6.00 9.42 -7.78
CA THR A 350 -6.99 8.92 -6.81
C THR A 350 -8.39 8.87 -7.38
N VAL A 351 -9.12 7.82 -7.03
CA VAL A 351 -10.56 7.68 -7.30
C VAL A 351 -11.34 7.50 -6.00
N HIS A 352 -12.59 7.98 -5.98
CA HIS A 352 -13.50 7.72 -4.88
C HIS A 352 -14.11 6.33 -5.03
N VAL A 353 -14.01 5.51 -3.99
CA VAL A 353 -14.53 4.15 -4.01
C VAL A 353 -16.01 4.16 -3.63
N LYS A 354 -16.86 3.54 -4.45
CA LYS A 354 -18.33 3.53 -4.28
C LYS A 354 -18.90 2.24 -3.68
N SER A 355 -18.06 1.24 -3.42
CA SER A 355 -18.45 0.01 -2.71
C SER A 355 -17.32 -0.56 -1.85
N LEU A 356 -17.65 -1.46 -0.92
CA LEU A 356 -16.62 -2.18 -0.20
C LEU A 356 -15.80 -3.01 -1.20
N ILE A 357 -14.47 -2.92 -1.11
CA ILE A 357 -13.54 -3.66 -1.98
C ILE A 357 -12.22 -3.93 -1.26
N THR A 358 -11.61 -5.08 -1.50
CA THR A 358 -10.31 -5.46 -0.92
C THR A 358 -9.15 -5.19 -1.88
N PHE A 359 -7.92 -5.07 -1.36
CA PHE A 359 -6.73 -4.94 -2.20
C PHE A 359 -6.49 -6.18 -3.05
N ASP A 360 -6.86 -7.37 -2.57
CA ASP A 360 -6.73 -8.60 -3.35
C ASP A 360 -7.64 -8.55 -4.58
N GLN A 361 -8.88 -8.09 -4.41
CA GLN A 361 -9.83 -7.90 -5.51
C GLN A 361 -9.35 -6.82 -6.50
N ILE A 362 -8.85 -5.68 -5.99
CA ILE A 362 -8.28 -4.63 -6.84
C ILE A 362 -7.06 -5.18 -7.60
N SER A 363 -6.21 -5.96 -6.94
CA SER A 363 -5.01 -6.52 -7.54
C SER A 363 -5.34 -7.52 -8.65
N GLU A 364 -6.31 -8.40 -8.39
CA GLU A 364 -6.81 -9.37 -9.36
C GLU A 364 -7.45 -8.69 -10.58
N LEU A 365 -8.26 -7.65 -10.37
CA LEU A 365 -9.04 -7.00 -11.42
C LEU A 365 -8.22 -5.94 -12.19
N ALA A 366 -7.49 -5.07 -11.49
CA ALA A 366 -6.76 -3.94 -12.09
C ALA A 366 -5.29 -4.26 -12.40
N GLY A 367 -4.78 -5.42 -11.99
CA GLY A 367 -3.41 -5.85 -12.28
C GLY A 367 -2.31 -5.11 -11.49
N VAL A 368 -2.68 -4.33 -10.47
CA VAL A 368 -1.74 -3.61 -9.59
C VAL A 368 -1.34 -4.52 -8.43
N GLY A 369 -0.05 -4.65 -8.12
CA GLY A 369 0.40 -5.55 -7.06
C GLY A 369 -0.14 -5.17 -5.67
N VAL A 370 -0.50 -6.14 -4.82
CA VAL A 370 -1.01 -5.87 -3.46
C VAL A 370 -0.02 -5.05 -2.62
N GLU A 371 1.28 -5.30 -2.75
CA GLU A 371 2.30 -4.52 -2.03
C GLU A 371 2.37 -3.06 -2.52
N GLU A 372 2.16 -2.84 -3.82
CA GLU A 372 2.05 -1.50 -4.39
C GLU A 372 0.79 -0.78 -3.88
N LEU A 373 -0.35 -1.46 -3.85
CA LEU A 373 -1.58 -0.91 -3.27
C LEU A 373 -1.39 -0.52 -1.81
N LYS A 374 -0.67 -1.35 -1.03
CA LYS A 374 -0.31 -0.99 0.35
C LYS A 374 0.54 0.26 0.40
N VAL A 375 1.58 0.37 -0.41
CA VAL A 375 2.47 1.55 -0.42
C VAL A 375 1.69 2.81 -0.77
N LEU A 376 0.85 2.77 -1.80
CA LEU A 376 0.06 3.91 -2.28
C LEU A 376 -1.10 4.27 -1.35
N ASN A 377 -1.63 3.30 -0.60
CA ASN A 377 -2.80 3.47 0.24
C ASN A 377 -2.51 3.06 1.70
N PRO A 378 -1.62 3.80 2.41
CA PRO A 378 -1.15 3.44 3.73
C PRO A 378 -2.20 3.50 4.85
N SER A 379 -3.30 4.22 4.63
CA SER A 379 -4.35 4.46 5.62
C SER A 379 -5.22 3.23 5.90
N TYR A 380 -5.33 2.27 4.98
CA TYR A 380 -6.14 1.06 5.17
C TYR A 380 -5.38 -0.01 5.96
N LYS A 381 -5.91 -0.37 7.12
CA LYS A 381 -5.28 -1.28 8.11
C LYS A 381 -5.40 -2.76 7.73
N LEU A 382 -6.53 -3.12 7.12
CA LEU A 382 -6.89 -4.51 6.82
C LEU A 382 -6.77 -4.84 5.34
N ASN A 383 -6.16 -3.95 4.53
CA ASN A 383 -6.15 -4.05 3.07
C ASN A 383 -7.57 -4.12 2.47
N VAL A 384 -8.51 -3.44 3.14
CA VAL A 384 -9.92 -3.32 2.73
C VAL A 384 -10.27 -1.84 2.75
N ILE A 385 -10.91 -1.39 1.67
CA ILE A 385 -11.50 -0.07 1.58
C ILE A 385 -12.97 -0.21 1.98
N PRO A 386 -13.39 0.31 3.15
CA PRO A 386 -14.77 0.22 3.57
C PRO A 386 -15.64 1.16 2.75
N PHE A 387 -16.92 0.81 2.60
CA PHE A 387 -17.95 1.73 2.15
C PHE A 387 -18.86 2.06 3.32
N ILE A 388 -18.93 3.34 3.67
CA ILE A 388 -19.75 3.85 4.77
C ILE A 388 -20.57 5.01 4.21
N GLU A 389 -21.88 4.94 4.35
CA GLU A 389 -22.78 5.97 3.86
C GLU A 389 -22.39 7.36 4.40
N GLY A 390 -22.27 8.33 3.50
CA GLY A 390 -21.84 9.70 3.82
C GLY A 390 -20.34 9.90 4.05
N LYS A 391 -19.52 8.85 3.96
CA LYS A 391 -18.04 8.96 4.01
C LYS A 391 -17.42 8.61 2.66
N GLN A 392 -16.49 9.45 2.25
CA GLN A 392 -15.74 9.28 1.01
C GLN A 392 -14.37 8.66 1.32
N HIS A 393 -14.10 7.50 0.72
CA HIS A 393 -12.81 6.82 0.79
C HIS A 393 -12.16 6.82 -0.59
N THR A 394 -10.87 7.10 -0.62
CA THR A 394 -10.10 7.25 -1.86
C THR A 394 -9.17 6.06 -2.06
N LEU A 395 -9.06 5.60 -3.30
CA LEU A 395 -8.08 4.62 -3.74
C LEU A 395 -7.08 5.32 -4.66
N ARG A 396 -5.81 5.33 -4.27
CA ARG A 396 -4.70 5.76 -5.11
C ARG A 396 -4.20 4.60 -5.96
N LEU A 397 -4.13 4.81 -7.27
CA LEU A 397 -3.62 3.87 -8.25
C LEU A 397 -2.54 4.53 -9.12
N PRO A 398 -1.64 3.74 -9.72
CA PRO A 398 -0.82 4.20 -10.83
C PRO A 398 -1.69 4.63 -12.02
N LEU A 399 -1.22 5.59 -12.80
CA LEU A 399 -1.96 6.10 -13.96
C LEU A 399 -2.27 5.02 -15.00
N TYR A 400 -1.38 4.04 -15.22
CA TYR A 400 -1.64 2.93 -16.14
C TYR A 400 -2.85 2.05 -15.78
N ALA A 401 -3.31 2.13 -14.52
CA ALA A 401 -4.41 1.35 -13.98
C ALA A 401 -5.66 2.20 -13.71
N ILE A 402 -5.53 3.52 -13.54
CA ILE A 402 -6.63 4.36 -13.09
C ILE A 402 -7.72 4.52 -14.15
N GLY A 403 -7.34 4.79 -15.41
CA GLY A 403 -8.29 4.94 -16.54
C GLY A 403 -9.11 3.68 -16.72
N LYS A 404 -8.43 2.53 -16.78
CA LYS A 404 -9.04 1.18 -16.78
C LYS A 404 -9.96 0.94 -15.59
N PHE A 405 -9.56 1.32 -14.37
CA PHE A 405 -10.40 1.15 -13.19
C PHE A 405 -11.70 1.96 -13.31
N VAL A 406 -11.61 3.24 -13.68
CA VAL A 406 -12.76 4.14 -13.84
C VAL A 406 -13.68 3.68 -14.96
N ALA A 407 -13.12 3.29 -16.11
CA ALA A 407 -13.88 2.83 -17.26
C ALA A 407 -14.67 1.54 -16.97
N ASN A 408 -14.25 0.73 -15.99
CA ASN A 408 -14.89 -0.56 -15.65
C ASN A 408 -15.45 -0.58 -14.23
N GLU A 409 -15.63 0.58 -13.59
CA GLU A 409 -15.96 0.70 -12.17
C GLU A 409 -17.24 -0.07 -11.79
N GLU A 410 -18.29 0.05 -12.60
CA GLU A 410 -19.56 -0.66 -12.38
C GLU A 410 -19.38 -2.19 -12.45
N ALA A 411 -18.65 -2.68 -13.45
CA ALA A 411 -18.41 -4.10 -13.66
C ALA A 411 -17.53 -4.69 -12.53
N ILE A 412 -16.51 -3.94 -12.09
CA ILE A 412 -15.66 -4.28 -10.94
C ILE A 412 -16.53 -4.45 -9.68
N TYR A 413 -17.39 -3.47 -9.38
CA TYR A 413 -18.23 -3.53 -8.18
C TYR A 413 -19.31 -4.62 -8.26
N ALA A 414 -19.88 -4.87 -9.43
CA ALA A 414 -20.80 -5.97 -9.65
C ALA A 414 -20.12 -7.33 -9.40
N HIS A 415 -18.91 -7.51 -9.90
CA HIS A 415 -18.11 -8.73 -9.68
C HIS A 415 -17.79 -8.94 -8.20
N VAL A 416 -17.28 -7.91 -7.53
CA VAL A 416 -16.96 -7.93 -6.09
C VAL A 416 -18.19 -8.26 -5.26
N LYS A 417 -19.34 -7.65 -5.58
CA LYS A 417 -20.60 -7.93 -4.89
C LYS A 417 -21.03 -9.38 -5.05
N LYS A 418 -20.99 -9.93 -6.26
CA LYS A 418 -21.32 -11.33 -6.55
C LYS A 418 -20.38 -12.29 -5.82
N GLU A 419 -19.09 -11.99 -5.76
CA GLU A 419 -18.10 -12.77 -5.02
C GLU A 419 -18.41 -12.79 -3.52
N LEU A 420 -18.72 -11.63 -2.92
CA LEU A 420 -19.10 -11.52 -1.51
C LEU A 420 -20.39 -12.30 -1.20
N GLU A 421 -21.42 -12.13 -2.01
CA GLU A 421 -22.70 -12.87 -1.86
C GLU A 421 -22.50 -14.39 -1.96
N SER A 422 -21.59 -14.86 -2.82
CA SER A 422 -21.27 -16.28 -2.92
C SER A 422 -20.64 -16.84 -1.64
N LYS A 423 -19.76 -16.05 -0.98
CA LYS A 423 -19.09 -16.41 0.28
C LYS A 423 -20.04 -16.31 1.47
N GLU A 424 -20.99 -15.38 1.45
CA GLU A 424 -21.96 -15.12 2.52
C GLU A 424 -23.27 -15.91 2.38
N SER A 425 -23.31 -16.92 1.50
CA SER A 425 -24.48 -17.79 1.29
C SER A 425 -25.19 -18.13 2.63
N PRO A 426 -26.50 -17.85 2.77
CA PRO A 426 -27.18 -17.93 4.06
C PRO A 426 -26.99 -19.30 4.71
N LEU A 427 -26.60 -19.33 6.00
CA LEU A 427 -26.60 -20.54 6.84
C LEU A 427 -27.83 -21.45 6.60
N PRO A 428 -29.07 -20.93 6.45
CA PRO A 428 -30.24 -21.75 6.13
C PRO A 428 -30.17 -22.54 4.82
N GLN A 429 -29.55 -22.02 3.77
CA GLN A 429 -29.44 -22.72 2.47
C GLN A 429 -28.36 -23.80 2.52
N LEU A 430 -27.23 -23.53 3.18
CA LEU A 430 -26.18 -24.53 3.43
C LEU A 430 -26.68 -25.64 4.36
N VAL A 431 -27.50 -25.30 5.35
CA VAL A 431 -28.14 -26.26 6.26
C VAL A 431 -29.23 -27.06 5.54
N LYS A 432 -30.08 -26.45 4.69
CA LYS A 432 -31.07 -27.18 3.88
C LYS A 432 -30.42 -28.15 2.91
N ALA A 433 -29.38 -27.74 2.18
CA ALA A 433 -28.64 -28.63 1.30
C ALA A 433 -27.94 -29.78 2.07
N ALA A 434 -27.46 -29.51 3.29
CA ALA A 434 -26.93 -30.56 4.17
C ALA A 434 -28.03 -31.49 4.72
N GLU A 435 -29.21 -30.96 5.03
CA GLU A 435 -30.38 -31.73 5.50
C GLU A 435 -31.00 -32.60 4.40
N GLU A 436 -31.06 -32.11 3.16
CA GLU A 436 -31.51 -32.84 1.98
C GLU A 436 -30.56 -33.99 1.63
N ASN A 437 -29.26 -33.79 1.85
CA ASN A 437 -28.24 -34.83 1.67
C ASN A 437 -28.11 -35.79 2.86
N ARG A 438 -29.06 -35.81 3.81
CA ARG A 438 -29.03 -36.71 4.97
C ARG A 438 -29.59 -38.10 4.65
N ILE A 439 -28.75 -39.13 4.69
CA ILE A 439 -29.16 -40.54 4.55
C ILE A 439 -29.33 -41.19 5.94
N ARG A 440 -30.43 -41.93 6.13
CA ARG A 440 -30.64 -42.81 7.30
C ARG A 440 -30.28 -44.26 6.93
N TYR A 441 -29.07 -44.68 7.26
CA TYR A 441 -28.56 -46.03 7.03
C TYR A 441 -28.99 -47.00 8.15
N LYS A 442 -29.41 -48.22 7.81
CA LYS A 442 -29.69 -49.28 8.79
C LYS A 442 -28.53 -50.27 8.78
N VAL A 443 -27.84 -50.40 9.92
CA VAL A 443 -26.71 -51.32 10.11
C VAL A 443 -27.15 -52.75 9.82
N ARG A 444 -26.41 -53.45 8.96
CA ARG A 444 -26.64 -54.85 8.57
C ARG A 444 -25.64 -55.78 9.23
N SER A 445 -25.90 -57.09 9.18
CA SER A 445 -24.96 -58.09 9.66
C SER A 445 -23.63 -57.96 8.91
N GLY A 446 -22.52 -57.90 9.67
CA GLY A 446 -21.17 -57.73 9.14
C GLY A 446 -20.73 -56.28 8.88
N ASP A 447 -21.57 -55.27 9.15
CA ASP A 447 -21.17 -53.86 9.04
C ASP A 447 -20.25 -53.42 10.20
N TYR A 448 -19.30 -52.54 9.89
CA TYR A 448 -18.53 -51.78 10.86
C TYR A 448 -18.34 -50.34 10.35
N LEU A 449 -18.08 -49.40 11.26
CA LEU A 449 -18.06 -47.97 10.93
C LEU A 449 -17.12 -47.61 9.77
N GLY A 450 -15.96 -48.27 9.68
CA GLY A 450 -15.00 -48.05 8.59
C GLY A 450 -15.57 -48.37 7.21
N ARG A 451 -16.24 -49.52 7.06
CA ARG A 451 -16.90 -49.92 5.80
C ARG A 451 -18.04 -48.99 5.42
N ILE A 452 -18.81 -48.52 6.41
CA ILE A 452 -19.90 -47.57 6.19
C ILE A 452 -19.33 -46.20 5.78
N ALA A 453 -18.29 -45.74 6.48
CA ALA A 453 -17.56 -44.51 6.19
C ALA A 453 -17.01 -44.48 4.76
N GLU A 454 -16.33 -45.55 4.36
CA GLU A 454 -15.80 -45.72 3.01
C GLU A 454 -16.91 -45.72 1.95
N ARG A 455 -17.98 -46.49 2.17
CA ARG A 455 -19.12 -46.55 1.26
C ARG A 455 -19.71 -45.16 0.97
N TYR A 456 -19.77 -44.27 1.95
CA TYR A 456 -20.38 -42.95 1.80
C TYR A 456 -19.37 -41.79 1.65
N GLY A 457 -18.07 -42.10 1.57
CA GLY A 457 -16.99 -41.12 1.40
C GLY A 457 -16.80 -40.18 2.59
N VAL A 458 -17.08 -40.63 3.81
CA VAL A 458 -17.01 -39.84 5.06
C VAL A 458 -16.02 -40.46 6.04
N GLY A 459 -15.59 -39.72 7.06
CA GLY A 459 -14.75 -40.23 8.13
C GLY A 459 -15.53 -41.00 9.20
N VAL A 460 -14.90 -42.01 9.82
CA VAL A 460 -15.48 -42.75 10.95
C VAL A 460 -15.84 -41.82 12.12
N SER A 461 -14.97 -40.85 12.42
CA SER A 461 -15.20 -39.83 13.46
C SER A 461 -16.45 -38.99 13.17
N GLN A 462 -16.71 -38.69 11.90
CA GLN A 462 -17.89 -37.93 11.48
C GLN A 462 -19.17 -38.74 11.71
N ILE A 463 -19.20 -40.02 11.31
CA ILE A 463 -20.34 -40.91 11.60
C ILE A 463 -20.60 -41.02 13.10
N LYS A 464 -19.54 -41.14 13.90
CA LYS A 464 -19.69 -41.21 15.36
C LYS A 464 -20.30 -39.94 15.94
N ASN A 465 -19.81 -38.77 15.50
CA ASN A 465 -20.29 -37.48 15.98
C ASN A 465 -21.76 -37.25 15.60
N TRP A 466 -22.16 -37.53 14.36
CA TRP A 466 -23.54 -37.36 13.91
C TRP A 466 -24.55 -38.26 14.63
N ASN A 467 -24.07 -39.37 15.19
CA ASN A 467 -24.91 -40.40 15.81
C ASN A 467 -24.68 -40.54 17.32
N GLY A 468 -23.90 -39.64 17.94
CA GLY A 468 -23.58 -39.68 19.36
C GLY A 468 -22.86 -40.96 19.82
N LEU A 469 -22.14 -41.64 18.92
CA LEU A 469 -21.49 -42.92 19.24
C LEU A 469 -20.16 -42.67 19.96
N ARG A 470 -20.08 -43.14 21.21
CA ARG A 470 -18.85 -43.08 22.00
C ARG A 470 -17.83 -44.15 21.58
N SER A 471 -18.29 -45.28 21.03
CA SER A 471 -17.45 -46.40 20.59
C SER A 471 -17.68 -46.76 19.12
N ASN A 472 -16.96 -47.77 18.62
CA ASN A 472 -17.10 -48.26 17.25
C ASN A 472 -18.09 -49.44 17.14
N ASN A 473 -18.74 -49.80 18.25
CA ASN A 473 -19.65 -50.94 18.30
C ASN A 473 -20.99 -50.56 17.66
N LEU A 474 -21.38 -51.31 16.64
CA LEU A 474 -22.66 -51.15 15.96
C LEU A 474 -23.57 -52.33 16.28
N ARG A 475 -24.85 -52.07 16.54
CA ARG A 475 -25.88 -53.12 16.68
C ARG A 475 -26.58 -53.32 15.35
N ILE A 476 -26.81 -54.58 14.97
CA ILE A 476 -27.58 -54.89 13.76
C ILE A 476 -28.98 -54.28 13.90
N GLY A 477 -29.43 -53.59 12.85
CA GLY A 477 -30.69 -52.84 12.84
C GLY A 477 -30.61 -51.42 13.38
N GLN A 478 -29.50 -51.00 13.98
CA GLN A 478 -29.26 -49.62 14.42
C GLN A 478 -29.34 -48.67 13.22
N ARG A 479 -30.00 -47.52 13.41
CA ARG A 479 -30.08 -46.48 12.38
C ARG A 479 -28.98 -45.45 12.61
N LEU A 480 -28.23 -45.15 11.55
CA LEU A 480 -27.19 -44.13 11.53
C LEU A 480 -27.58 -43.02 10.55
N THR A 481 -27.47 -41.79 11.00
CA THR A 481 -27.49 -40.57 10.20
C THR A 481 -26.13 -40.40 9.54
N ILE A 482 -26.11 -40.29 8.21
CA ILE A 482 -24.91 -40.14 7.42
C ILE A 482 -25.13 -38.98 6.45
N PHE A 483 -24.17 -38.06 6.38
CA PHE A 483 -24.11 -37.00 5.38
C PHE A 483 -23.06 -37.39 4.33
N PRO A 484 -23.41 -38.19 3.30
CA PRO A 484 -22.48 -38.67 2.28
C PRO A 484 -21.77 -37.52 1.54
N ARG A 485 -20.50 -37.73 1.22
CA ARG A 485 -19.77 -36.94 0.21
C ARG A 485 -19.80 -37.59 -1.17
N ARG A 486 -20.22 -38.86 -1.24
CA ARG A 486 -20.43 -39.66 -2.45
C ARG A 486 -21.70 -40.49 -2.28
N ILE A 487 -22.58 -40.51 -3.27
CA ILE A 487 -23.83 -41.30 -3.25
C ILE A 487 -23.59 -42.59 -4.05
N PRO A 488 -23.55 -43.78 -3.42
CA PRO A 488 -23.36 -45.03 -4.13
C PRO A 488 -24.66 -45.40 -4.86
N GLY A 489 -24.64 -45.40 -6.19
CA GLY A 489 -25.76 -45.84 -7.03
C GLY A 489 -26.25 -44.85 -8.09
N SER A 490 -25.69 -43.64 -8.18
CA SER A 490 -25.92 -42.78 -9.35
C SER A 490 -24.96 -43.19 -10.47
N ALA A 491 -25.43 -44.05 -11.36
CA ALA A 491 -24.77 -44.34 -12.62
C ALA A 491 -25.77 -44.12 -13.74
N VAL A 492 -25.66 -43.01 -14.49
CA VAL A 492 -26.01 -42.97 -15.91
C VAL A 492 -25.13 -41.95 -16.66
N ALA A 493 -24.38 -42.50 -17.63
CA ALA A 493 -23.97 -41.96 -18.92
C ALA A 493 -23.00 -40.76 -19.02
N SER A 494 -21.75 -41.09 -19.35
CA SER A 494 -21.23 -40.77 -20.68
C SER A 494 -20.28 -41.86 -21.15
N THR A 495 -20.77 -42.74 -22.03
CA THR A 495 -19.97 -43.70 -22.78
C THR A 495 -19.47 -43.11 -24.08
N GLN A 496 -18.28 -43.59 -24.45
CA GLN A 496 -17.58 -43.58 -25.76
C GLN A 496 -16.47 -42.52 -25.90
N GLY A 497 -15.21 -42.89 -26.10
CA GLY A 497 -14.62 -44.21 -26.24
C GLY A 497 -13.12 -44.13 -26.54
N GLY A 498 -12.45 -45.29 -26.47
CA GLY A 498 -11.33 -45.59 -27.36
C GLY A 498 -9.90 -45.37 -26.86
N SER A 499 -9.35 -46.44 -26.26
CA SER A 499 -8.00 -46.96 -26.52
C SER A 499 -6.78 -46.28 -25.88
N SER A 500 -6.19 -46.95 -24.89
CA SER A 500 -4.91 -47.70 -25.05
C SER A 500 -4.38 -48.04 -23.65
N SER A 501 -4.50 -49.30 -23.25
CA SER A 501 -3.41 -50.27 -23.17
C SER A 501 -2.55 -50.18 -21.90
N ARG A 502 -2.63 -51.30 -21.15
CA ARG A 502 -1.55 -51.93 -20.38
C ARG A 502 -1.13 -51.33 -19.03
N SER A 503 -1.53 -52.11 -18.02
CA SER A 503 -0.65 -52.86 -17.11
C SER A 503 -0.13 -52.16 -15.84
N THR A 504 -0.79 -52.51 -14.74
CA THR A 504 -0.24 -53.04 -13.48
C THR A 504 0.84 -52.25 -12.73
N GLN A 505 0.39 -51.76 -11.57
CA GLN A 505 0.97 -52.01 -10.23
C GLN A 505 2.05 -51.03 -9.74
N SER A 506 1.65 -50.17 -8.79
CA SER A 506 2.54 -49.85 -7.67
C SER A 506 1.71 -49.79 -6.39
N GLY A 507 1.92 -50.77 -5.52
CA GLY A 507 1.32 -50.82 -4.20
C GLY A 507 1.73 -49.59 -3.38
N ALA A 508 0.83 -49.13 -2.52
CA ALA A 508 1.09 -48.03 -1.60
C ALA A 508 2.40 -48.26 -0.85
N LYS A 509 3.45 -47.49 -1.19
CA LYS A 509 4.73 -47.55 -0.47
C LYS A 509 4.50 -47.03 0.94
N THR A 510 4.76 -47.87 1.94
CA THR A 510 4.70 -47.49 3.37
C THR A 510 6.06 -47.67 4.02
N HIS A 511 6.42 -46.78 4.95
CA HIS A 511 7.61 -46.89 5.80
C HIS A 511 7.22 -47.17 7.24
N THR A 512 7.82 -48.19 7.86
CA THR A 512 7.64 -48.46 9.30
C THR A 512 8.71 -47.73 10.10
N VAL A 513 8.30 -46.77 10.93
CA VAL A 513 9.18 -45.96 11.78
C VAL A 513 10.02 -46.86 12.69
N GLN A 514 11.34 -46.70 12.68
CA GLN A 514 12.27 -47.39 13.58
C GLN A 514 12.72 -46.48 14.73
N SER A 515 13.36 -47.06 15.74
CA SER A 515 13.93 -46.27 16.85
C SER A 515 15.01 -45.33 16.32
N GLY A 516 14.84 -44.03 16.51
CA GLY A 516 15.72 -42.98 15.97
C GLY A 516 15.18 -42.25 14.73
N ASP A 517 14.06 -42.71 14.15
CA ASP A 517 13.45 -42.03 13.01
C ASP A 517 12.67 -40.77 13.40
N SER A 518 12.76 -39.74 12.56
CA SER A 518 11.96 -38.53 12.59
C SER A 518 11.33 -38.29 11.21
N LEU A 519 10.26 -37.48 11.13
CA LEU A 519 9.67 -37.13 9.83
C LEU A 519 10.72 -36.54 8.87
N TRP A 520 11.71 -35.81 9.40
CA TRP A 520 12.80 -35.23 8.61
C TRP A 520 13.77 -36.29 8.07
N THR A 521 14.23 -37.22 8.91
CA THR A 521 15.13 -38.30 8.45
C THR A 521 14.44 -39.23 7.46
N ILE A 522 13.15 -39.50 7.64
CA ILE A 522 12.34 -40.27 6.70
C ILE A 522 12.17 -39.53 5.38
N SER A 523 11.88 -38.22 5.40
CA SER A 523 11.76 -37.41 4.17
C SER A 523 13.07 -37.36 3.37
N LYS A 524 14.22 -37.34 4.05
CA LYS A 524 15.54 -37.39 3.38
C LYS A 524 15.87 -38.76 2.80
N LYS A 525 15.33 -39.84 3.38
CA LYS A 525 15.51 -41.21 2.90
C LYS A 525 14.74 -41.48 1.60
N TYR A 526 13.67 -40.74 1.33
CA TYR A 526 12.81 -40.94 0.16
C TYR A 526 12.79 -39.69 -0.74
N PRO A 527 13.49 -39.71 -1.89
CA PRO A 527 13.54 -38.58 -2.82
C PRO A 527 12.14 -38.13 -3.27
N GLY A 528 11.90 -36.82 -3.27
CA GLY A 528 10.62 -36.22 -3.69
C GLY A 528 9.52 -36.18 -2.62
N ILE A 529 9.77 -36.73 -1.42
CA ILE A 529 8.80 -36.68 -0.31
C ILE A 529 9.28 -35.66 0.73
N THR A 530 8.49 -34.60 0.94
CA THR A 530 8.78 -33.61 1.98
C THR A 530 8.20 -34.04 3.33
N VAL A 531 8.67 -33.41 4.41
CA VAL A 531 8.06 -33.57 5.74
C VAL A 531 6.58 -33.20 5.71
N GLU A 532 6.20 -32.19 4.93
CA GLU A 532 4.82 -31.74 4.82
C GLU A 532 3.94 -32.79 4.12
N ASN A 533 4.45 -33.41 3.05
CA ASN A 533 3.76 -34.53 2.39
C ASN A 533 3.50 -35.69 3.38
N LEU A 534 4.51 -36.07 4.19
CA LEU A 534 4.35 -37.12 5.21
C LEU A 534 3.32 -36.74 6.27
N ARG A 535 3.25 -35.46 6.66
CA ARG A 535 2.24 -34.98 7.62
C ARG A 535 0.85 -34.99 7.04
N GLN A 536 0.69 -34.51 5.82
CA GLN A 536 -0.60 -34.40 5.14
C GLN A 536 -1.19 -35.78 4.84
N TRP A 537 -0.40 -36.70 4.26
CA TRP A 537 -0.87 -38.04 3.89
C TRP A 537 -1.18 -38.94 5.10
N ASN A 538 -0.58 -38.65 6.26
CA ASN A 538 -0.73 -39.47 7.47
C ASN A 538 -1.45 -38.76 8.62
N GLY A 539 -1.89 -37.51 8.43
CA GLY A 539 -2.61 -36.72 9.45
C GLY A 539 -1.80 -36.42 10.71
N ILE A 540 -0.50 -36.13 10.59
CA ILE A 540 0.41 -35.94 11.74
C ILE A 540 0.63 -34.45 12.02
N SER A 541 0.19 -33.97 13.19
CA SER A 541 0.35 -32.57 13.62
C SER A 541 1.51 -32.33 14.60
N GLY A 542 2.13 -33.40 15.14
CA GLY A 542 3.22 -33.34 16.12
C GLY A 542 4.61 -33.65 15.56
N LYS A 543 5.64 -33.62 16.43
CA LYS A 543 7.03 -34.01 16.10
C LYS A 543 7.38 -35.46 16.49
N ASN A 544 6.60 -36.08 17.37
CA ASN A 544 6.91 -37.38 17.95
C ASN A 544 6.32 -38.52 17.09
N LEU A 545 7.19 -39.34 16.49
CA LEU A 545 6.83 -40.60 15.85
C LEU A 545 7.10 -41.76 16.80
N LYS A 546 6.14 -42.69 16.92
CA LYS A 546 6.34 -43.91 17.72
C LYS A 546 6.97 -45.01 16.86
N PRO A 547 8.07 -45.65 17.28
CA PRO A 547 8.62 -46.81 16.59
C PRO A 547 7.54 -47.89 16.37
N GLY A 548 7.50 -48.48 15.18
CA GLY A 548 6.49 -49.42 14.72
C GLY A 548 5.32 -48.79 13.93
N THR A 549 5.20 -47.47 13.89
CA THR A 549 4.13 -46.78 13.13
C THR A 549 4.38 -46.90 11.62
N LYS A 550 3.36 -47.26 10.83
CA LYS A 550 3.45 -47.30 9.35
C LYS A 550 2.99 -45.98 8.75
N LEU A 551 3.87 -45.30 8.03
CA LEU A 551 3.60 -44.05 7.31
C LEU A 551 3.44 -44.32 5.81
N LYS A 552 2.38 -43.78 5.22
CA LYS A 552 2.17 -43.70 3.77
C LYS A 552 3.17 -42.73 3.15
N LEU A 553 3.80 -43.15 2.05
CA LEU A 553 4.80 -42.39 1.30
C LEU A 553 4.26 -41.84 -0.03
N CYS A 554 2.95 -41.82 -0.24
CA CYS A 554 2.31 -41.21 -1.40
C CYS A 554 0.89 -40.76 -1.06
N GLU A 555 0.37 -39.81 -1.84
CA GLU A 555 -1.06 -39.49 -1.92
C GLU A 555 -1.79 -40.58 -2.73
N CYS A 556 -1.61 -41.84 -2.35
CA CYS A 556 -2.30 -42.92 -3.00
C CYS A 556 -3.71 -43.02 -2.38
N SER A 557 -4.73 -42.63 -3.15
CA SER A 557 -6.12 -42.97 -2.86
C SER A 557 -6.20 -44.49 -2.67
N SER A 558 -6.61 -44.92 -1.47
CA SER A 558 -6.77 -46.35 -1.15
C SER A 558 -7.91 -46.95 -1.94
#